data_AF-C7GID0-F1
#
_entry.id   AF-C7GID0-F1
#
_cell.length_a   1.000
_cell.length_b   1.000
_cell.length_c   1.000
_cell.angle_alpha   90.00
_cell.angle_beta   90.00
_cell.angle_gamma   90.00
#
_symmetry.space_group_name_H-M   'P 1'
#
loop_
_entity.id
_entity.type
_entity.pdbx_description
1 polymer ?
#
loop_
_entity_poly.entity_id
_entity_poly.type
_entity_poly.pdbx_seq_one_letter_code
_entity_poly.pdbx_strand_id
1 'polypeptide(L)' 'MTEQKQRRKPRKYTDEFKQQLVELYRSGKRRCDICREYDIATSLFDKWVKQASNSGSFHEKDNR' A
#
# COMPACT_ATOMS: atom_id res chain seq x y z
N MET A 1 -23.21 -21.41 8.43
CA MET A 1 -22.96 -21.33 6.98
C MET A 1 -21.75 -20.42 6.79
N THR A 2 -20.58 -20.96 6.46
CA THR A 2 -19.36 -20.17 6.31
C THR A 2 -19.39 -19.46 4.96
N GLU A 3 -19.62 -18.15 4.99
CA GLU A 3 -19.63 -17.29 3.80
C GLU A 3 -18.29 -17.43 3.06
N GLN A 4 -18.34 -17.95 1.83
CA GLN A 4 -17.17 -18.07 0.97
C GLN A 4 -16.70 -16.66 0.65
N LYS A 5 -15.65 -16.20 1.36
CA LYS A 5 -14.98 -14.93 1.11
C LYS A 5 -14.44 -14.95 -0.32
N GLN A 6 -15.21 -14.41 -1.25
CA GLN A 6 -14.86 -14.33 -2.66
C GLN A 6 -13.51 -13.61 -2.76
N ARG A 7 -12.46 -14.34 -3.16
CA ARG A 7 -11.12 -13.80 -3.32
C ARG A 7 -11.17 -12.73 -4.40
N ARG A 8 -11.26 -11.46 -3.99
CA ARG A 8 -11.19 -10.32 -4.91
C ARG A 8 -9.92 -10.49 -5.74
N LYS A 9 -10.04 -10.35 -7.08
CA LYS A 9 -8.88 -10.40 -7.98
C LYS A 9 -7.82 -9.43 -7.43
N PRO A 10 -6.52 -9.82 -7.41
CA PRO A 10 -5.48 -8.97 -6.89
C PRO A 10 -5.52 -7.63 -7.62
N ARG A 11 -5.81 -6.54 -6.89
CA ARG A 11 -5.73 -5.18 -7.41
C ARG A 11 -4.25 -4.93 -7.71
N LYS A 12 -3.90 -4.76 -8.99
CA LYS A 12 -2.55 -4.36 -9.38
C LYS A 12 -2.42 -2.86 -9.12
N TYR A 13 -1.69 -2.51 -8.08
CA TYR A 13 -1.30 -1.12 -7.83
C TYR A 13 0.02 -0.86 -8.56
N THR A 14 0.05 0.17 -9.40
CA THR A 14 1.28 0.63 -10.08
C THR A 14 2.26 1.17 -9.06
N ASP A 15 3.55 1.18 -9.40
CA ASP A 15 4.60 1.71 -8.53
C ASP A 15 4.35 3.20 -8.23
N GLU A 16 4.00 3.97 -9.26
CA GLU A 16 3.63 5.38 -9.18
C GLU A 16 2.48 5.63 -8.18
N PHE A 17 1.46 4.77 -8.19
CA PHE A 17 0.33 4.89 -7.26
C PHE A 17 0.77 4.64 -5.81
N LYS A 18 1.65 3.66 -5.59
CA LYS A 18 2.19 3.40 -4.24
C LYS A 18 3.06 4.57 -3.78
N GLN A 19 3.90 5.11 -4.68
CA GLN A 19 4.74 6.28 -4.41
C GLN A 19 3.89 7.49 -4.01
N GLN A 20 2.82 7.80 -4.77
CA GLN A 20 1.93 8.92 -4.45
C GLN A 20 1.36 8.83 -3.03
N LEU A 21 0.93 7.64 -2.60
CA LEU A 21 0.36 7.45 -1.26
C LEU A 21 1.42 7.54 -0.16
N VAL A 22 2.62 7.02 -0.41
CA VAL A 22 3.74 7.17 0.52
C VAL A 22 4.15 8.65 0.63
N GLU A 23 4.18 9.38 -0.48
CA GLU A 23 4.47 10.82 -0.52
C GLU A 23 3.42 11.62 0.27
N LEU A 24 2.13 11.29 0.13
CA LEU A 24 1.06 11.88 0.96
C LEU A 24 1.27 11.62 2.45
N TYR A 25 1.77 10.45 2.82
CA TYR A 25 2.12 10.17 4.21
C TYR A 25 3.34 10.97 4.67
N ARG A 26 4.36 11.11 3.82
CA ARG A 26 5.57 11.91 4.11
C ARG A 26 5.26 13.41 4.21
N SER A 27 4.27 13.91 3.48
CA SER A 27 3.80 15.29 3.56
C SER A 27 2.99 15.60 4.84
N GLY A 28 2.74 14.59 5.68
CA GLY A 28 2.08 14.74 6.98
C GLY A 28 0.61 14.30 7.01
N LYS A 29 0.06 13.77 5.90
CA LYS A 29 -1.30 13.20 5.91
C LYS A 29 -1.31 11.92 6.74
N ARG A 30 -2.32 11.75 7.58
CA ARG A 30 -2.43 10.58 8.46
C ARG A 30 -2.66 9.31 7.63
N ARG A 31 -2.00 8.22 8.04
CA ARG A 31 -2.15 6.90 7.41
C ARG A 31 -3.60 6.44 7.34
N CYS A 32 -4.39 6.70 8.39
CA CYS A 32 -5.79 6.31 8.45
C CYS A 32 -6.64 7.03 7.41
N ASP A 33 -6.40 8.33 7.19
CA ASP A 33 -7.11 9.12 6.18
C ASP A 33 -6.79 8.62 4.77
N ILE A 34 -5.50 8.36 4.47
CA ILE A 34 -5.07 7.78 3.19
C ILE A 34 -5.70 6.40 2.97
N CYS A 35 -5.64 5.53 3.98
CA CYS A 35 -6.23 4.20 3.94
C CYS A 35 -7.74 4.24 3.67
N ARG A 36 -8.46 5.18 4.29
CA ARG A 36 -9.91 5.34 4.17
C ARG A 36 -10.32 5.96 2.83
N GLU A 37 -9.61 6.99 2.38
CA GLU A 37 -9.88 7.71 1.13
C GLU A 37 -9.69 6.81 -0.10
N TYR A 38 -8.68 5.93 -0.07
CA TYR A 38 -8.32 5.08 -1.20
C TYR A 38 -8.77 3.61 -1.06
N ASP A 39 -9.54 3.24 -0.01
CA ASP A 39 -9.96 1.85 0.30
C ASP A 39 -8.77 0.86 0.29
N ILE A 40 -7.69 1.25 0.96
CA ILE A 40 -6.45 0.46 1.02
C ILE A 40 -6.33 -0.13 2.41
N ALA A 41 -6.01 -1.42 2.53
CA ALA A 41 -5.75 -1.99 3.85
C ALA A 41 -4.56 -1.29 4.54
N THR A 42 -4.71 -0.89 5.80
CA THR A 42 -3.62 -0.29 6.61
C THR A 42 -2.36 -1.15 6.60
N SER A 43 -2.50 -2.47 6.70
CA SER A 43 -1.37 -3.42 6.64
C SER A 43 -0.65 -3.43 5.30
N LEU A 44 -1.37 -3.19 4.20
CA LEU A 44 -0.78 -3.09 2.86
C LEU A 44 -0.01 -1.77 2.71
N PHE A 45 -0.60 -0.68 3.19
CA PHE A 45 0.03 0.63 3.19
C PHE A 45 1.31 0.65 4.04
N ASP A 46 1.31 0.01 5.22
CA ASP A 46 2.51 -0.08 6.06
C ASP A 46 3.67 -0.80 5.36
N LYS A 47 3.37 -1.86 4.59
CA LYS A 47 4.37 -2.54 3.74
C LYS A 47 4.97 -1.59 2.70
N TRP A 48 4.13 -0.80 2.04
CA TRP A 48 4.57 0.18 1.04
C TRP A 48 5.47 1.25 1.65
N VAL A 49 5.12 1.80 2.81
CA VAL A 49 5.97 2.78 3.52
C VAL A 49 7.33 2.18 3.88
N LYS A 50 7.37 0.92 4.34
CA LYS A 50 8.62 0.20 4.63
C LYS A 50 9.47 -0.03 3.38
N GLN A 51 8.86 -0.50 2.29
CA GLN A 51 9.54 -0.73 1.00
C GLN A 51 10.13 0.58 0.44
N ALA A 52 9.34 1.65 0.46
CA ALA A 52 9.79 2.97 0.01
C ALA A 52 10.94 3.53 0.85
N SER A 53 10.99 3.22 2.15
CA SER A 53 12.04 3.67 3.07
C SER A 53 13.34 2.87 2.93
N ASN A 54 13.27 1.59 2.53
CA ASN A 54 14.44 0.71 2.46
C ASN A 54 15.16 0.81 1.11
N SER A 55 14.42 0.81 0.00
CA SER A 55 15.02 0.66 -1.35
C SER A 55 14.48 1.64 -2.38
N GLY A 56 13.42 2.40 -2.07
CA GLY A 56 12.73 3.26 -3.05
C GLY A 56 11.97 2.49 -4.16
N SER A 57 12.02 1.16 -4.14
CA SER A 57 11.36 0.26 -5.08
C SER A 57 10.30 -0.57 -4.36
N PHE A 58 9.11 -0.73 -4.97
CA PHE A 58 8.04 -1.59 -4.44
C PHE A 58 8.09 -3.01 -5.02
N HIS A 59 9.17 -3.36 -5.72
CA HIS A 59 9.45 -4.71 -6.17
C HIS A 59 10.18 -5.51 -5.08
N GLU A 60 9.62 -6.66 -4.72
CA GLU A 60 10.17 -7.58 -3.73
C GLU A 60 11.56 -8.13 -4.11
N LYS A 61 11.96 -8.01 -5.39
CA LYS A 61 13.30 -8.39 -5.89
C LYS A 61 14.42 -7.40 -5.54
N ASP A 62 14.11 -6.13 -5.26
CA ASP A 62 15.09 -5.10 -4.90
C ASP A 62 15.48 -5.09 -3.41
N ASN A 63 14.76 -5.83 -2.57
CA ASN A 63 14.97 -5.87 -1.11
C ASN A 63 15.65 -7.18 -0.67
N ARG A 64 16.64 -7.65 -1.45
CA ARG A 64 17.45 -8.84 -1.15
C ARG A 64 18.79 -8.48 -0.54
#